data_AF-A0A938KZP8-F1
#
_entry.id   AF-A0A938KZP8-F1
#
_cell.length_a   1.000
_cell.length_b   1.000
_cell.length_c   1.000
_cell.angle_alpha   90.00
_cell.angle_beta   90.00
_cell.angle_gamma   90.00
#
_symmetry.space_group_name_H-M   'P 1'
#
loop_
_entity.id
_entity.type
_entity.pdbx_description
1 polymer ?
#
loop_
_entity_poly.entity_id
_entity_poly.type
_entity_poly.pdbx_seq_one_letter_code
_entity_poly.pdbx_strand_id
1 'polypeptide(L)'
;MVVVDEEVHISAARNPGGDRSRQEEKAGRPGVTLKNNKRVGKIVAVCRSDKGGVPKHPQKEIEVYLDGVMGDYHSGSIDKHRKSGEPKPNDRAISIVAKEVTDSVGETLQVELAPGSLGENFLVEGLGDLSDLAPGDLIKLGPTVSVVVTAQNAPCSTLTVHHSGIVKHLAGKRGIVGRVLYVGFAKPGDRVEVVKKAVAAQ
;
A
#
# COMPACT_ATOMS: atom_id res chain seq x y z
N MET A 1 -24.15 -21.62 -40.90
CA MET A 1 -25.62 -21.60 -40.73
C MET A 1 -25.87 -21.97 -39.28
N VAL A 2 -26.37 -21.15 -38.37
CA VAL A 2 -27.18 -19.93 -38.45
C VAL A 2 -26.70 -18.99 -37.33
N VAL A 3 -26.74 -17.70 -37.63
CA VAL A 3 -26.48 -16.54 -36.77
C VAL A 3 -27.55 -16.44 -35.68
N VAL A 4 -27.27 -15.90 -34.49
CA VAL A 4 -27.84 -14.61 -34.03
C VAL A 4 -27.47 -14.31 -32.56
N ASP A 5 -27.00 -13.08 -32.37
CA ASP A 5 -26.97 -12.29 -31.13
C ASP A 5 -28.34 -12.19 -30.47
N GLU A 6 -28.38 -12.04 -29.14
CA GLU A 6 -29.46 -11.28 -28.49
C GLU A 6 -28.91 -10.36 -27.39
N GLU A 7 -28.83 -9.08 -27.76
CA GLU A 7 -28.85 -7.95 -26.85
C GLU A 7 -30.18 -7.90 -26.09
N VAL A 8 -30.15 -7.77 -24.77
CA VAL A 8 -31.35 -7.51 -23.98
C VAL A 8 -31.64 -6.00 -24.02
N HIS A 9 -32.49 -5.61 -24.97
CA HIS A 9 -33.18 -4.32 -25.01
C HIS A 9 -34.42 -4.37 -24.09
N ILE A 10 -34.42 -3.59 -23.00
CA ILE A 10 -35.64 -3.35 -22.21
C ILE A 10 -36.31 -2.07 -22.74
N SER A 11 -37.41 -2.29 -23.46
CA SER A 11 -38.34 -1.29 -23.99
C SER A 11 -39.08 -0.55 -22.86
N ALA A 12 -39.04 0.79 -22.90
CA ALA A 12 -39.91 1.64 -22.10
C ALA A 12 -41.23 1.89 -22.84
N ALA A 13 -42.35 1.58 -22.17
CA ALA A 13 -43.70 1.83 -22.65
C ALA A 13 -43.93 3.34 -22.90
N ARG A 14 -44.49 3.67 -24.06
CA ARG A 14 -45.02 5.01 -24.38
C ARG A 14 -46.44 5.14 -23.84
N ASN A 15 -46.75 6.27 -23.21
CA ASN A 15 -48.12 6.77 -23.09
C ASN A 15 -48.16 8.22 -23.62
N PRO A 16 -49.22 8.65 -24.33
CA PRO A 16 -49.22 9.89 -25.10
C PRO A 16 -49.80 11.07 -24.33
N GLY A 17 -49.31 12.28 -24.65
CA GLY A 17 -50.06 13.53 -24.47
C GLY A 17 -49.67 14.36 -23.26
N GLY A 18 -49.24 15.60 -23.53
CA GLY A 18 -49.15 16.63 -22.50
C GLY A 18 -48.04 17.65 -22.75
N ASP A 19 -48.25 18.54 -23.72
CA ASP A 19 -47.51 19.80 -23.82
C ASP A 19 -47.74 20.64 -22.56
N ARG A 20 -46.66 20.91 -21.82
CA ARG A 20 -46.47 22.12 -21.02
C ARG A 20 -45.01 22.22 -20.53
N SER A 21 -44.38 23.30 -20.95
CA SER A 21 -43.08 23.81 -20.54
C SER A 21 -42.85 23.81 -19.03
N ARG A 22 -41.84 23.04 -18.58
CA ARG A 22 -41.10 23.27 -17.35
C ARG A 22 -39.67 22.78 -17.55
N GLN A 23 -38.72 23.70 -17.42
CA GLN A 23 -37.30 23.39 -17.33
C GLN A 23 -37.08 22.53 -16.08
N GLU A 24 -36.71 21.26 -16.26
CA GLU A 24 -36.13 20.45 -15.21
C GLU A 24 -34.62 20.40 -15.43
N GLU A 25 -33.90 21.16 -14.60
CA GLU A 25 -32.48 20.94 -14.36
C GLU A 25 -32.29 19.49 -13.90
N LYS A 26 -31.84 18.61 -14.80
CA LYS A 26 -31.23 17.36 -14.38
C LYS A 26 -29.90 17.71 -13.71
N ALA A 27 -29.94 17.86 -12.39
CA ALA A 27 -28.76 17.80 -11.55
C ALA A 27 -28.03 16.48 -11.84
N GLY A 28 -27.04 16.55 -12.72
CA GLY A 28 -26.14 15.45 -12.98
C GLY A 28 -25.51 15.05 -11.66
N ARG A 29 -25.59 13.77 -11.29
CA ARG A 29 -24.79 13.23 -10.20
C ARG A 29 -23.34 13.67 -10.45
N PRO A 30 -22.65 14.31 -9.49
CA PRO A 30 -21.29 14.75 -9.71
C PRO A 30 -20.46 13.51 -10.07
N GLY A 31 -20.00 13.48 -11.33
CA GLY A 31 -19.13 12.43 -11.82
C GLY A 31 -17.84 12.47 -11.01
N VAL A 32 -17.60 11.44 -10.21
CA VAL A 32 -16.30 11.24 -9.57
C VAL A 32 -15.30 11.01 -10.71
N THR A 33 -14.59 12.07 -11.09
CA THR A 33 -13.47 11.97 -12.03
C THR A 33 -12.30 11.37 -11.27
N LEU A 34 -12.18 10.05 -11.29
CA LEU A 34 -10.96 9.37 -10.85
C LEU A 34 -9.86 9.76 -11.86
N LYS A 35 -9.03 10.75 -11.52
CA LYS A 35 -7.77 10.95 -12.23
C LYS A 35 -6.96 9.66 -12.05
N ASN A 36 -6.86 8.87 -13.13
CA ASN A 36 -6.07 7.64 -13.20
C ASN A 36 -4.57 7.94 -13.05
N ASN A 37 -4.14 8.34 -11.85
CA ASN A 37 -2.73 8.49 -11.51
C ASN A 37 -2.20 7.16 -10.96
N LYS A 38 -2.26 6.13 -11.79
CA LYS A 38 -1.78 4.79 -11.44
C LYS A 38 -0.26 4.83 -11.36
N ARG A 39 0.29 4.97 -10.15
CA ARG A 39 1.74 4.83 -9.90
C ARG A 39 2.10 3.35 -9.93
N VAL A 40 3.11 3.02 -10.72
CA VAL A 40 3.57 1.66 -10.96
C VAL A 40 5.05 1.59 -10.69
N GLY A 41 5.45 0.57 -9.95
CA GLY A 41 6.83 0.32 -9.56
C GLY A 41 7.16 -1.16 -9.60
N LYS A 42 8.24 -1.54 -8.92
CA LYS A 42 8.61 -2.94 -8.71
C LYS A 42 9.13 -3.19 -7.30
N ILE A 43 9.07 -4.45 -6.87
CA ILE A 43 9.71 -4.91 -5.65
C ILE A 43 11.20 -5.05 -5.93
N VAL A 44 12.03 -4.35 -5.17
CA VAL A 44 13.49 -4.44 -5.23
C VAL A 44 13.96 -5.60 -4.37
N ALA A 45 13.40 -5.73 -3.18
CA ALA A 45 13.70 -6.80 -2.24
C ALA A 45 12.47 -7.14 -1.39
N VAL A 46 12.40 -8.40 -1.00
CA VAL A 46 11.53 -8.87 0.07
C VAL A 46 12.38 -9.33 1.23
N CYS A 47 12.02 -8.94 2.45
CA CYS A 47 12.83 -9.17 3.63
C CYS A 47 11.97 -9.72 4.77
N ARG A 48 12.57 -10.55 5.62
CA ARG A 48 11.96 -11.00 6.88
C ARG A 48 13.02 -11.17 7.98
N SER A 49 12.59 -11.18 9.23
CA SER A 49 13.40 -11.61 10.36
C SER A 49 12.50 -12.30 11.38
N ASP A 50 12.95 -13.40 11.95
CA ASP A 50 12.27 -14.06 13.07
C ASP A 50 12.49 -13.32 14.41
N LYS A 51 13.36 -12.32 14.42
CA LYS A 51 13.68 -11.47 15.57
C LYS A 51 13.15 -10.05 15.38
N GLY A 52 12.80 -9.42 16.51
CA GLY A 52 12.44 -8.00 16.53
C GLY A 52 13.64 -7.11 16.27
N GLY A 53 13.37 -5.85 15.90
CA GLY A 53 14.39 -4.86 15.61
C GLY A 53 14.79 -4.80 14.13
N VAL A 54 16.02 -4.36 13.87
CA VAL A 54 16.61 -4.24 12.52
C VAL A 54 17.98 -4.92 12.48
N PRO A 55 18.44 -5.40 11.31
CA PRO A 55 17.73 -5.41 10.03
C PRO A 55 16.76 -6.60 9.89
N LYS A 56 15.90 -6.55 8.87
CA LYS A 56 15.34 -7.76 8.24
C LYS A 56 16.29 -8.23 7.14
N HIS A 57 16.22 -9.50 6.75
CA HIS A 57 17.16 -10.09 5.79
C HIS A 57 16.49 -10.38 4.43
N PRO A 58 17.11 -10.02 3.31
CA PRO A 58 16.60 -10.32 1.97
C PRO A 58 16.32 -11.81 1.76
N GLN A 59 15.22 -12.12 1.09
CA GLN A 59 14.80 -13.46 0.71
C GLN A 59 14.61 -13.53 -0.81
N LYS A 60 14.65 -14.75 -1.36
CA LYS A 60 14.33 -14.98 -2.78
C LYS A 60 12.83 -14.75 -3.06
N GLU A 61 12.00 -15.06 -2.08
CA GLU A 61 10.54 -14.95 -2.08
C GLU A 61 10.07 -14.94 -0.63
N ILE A 62 8.92 -14.35 -0.37
CA ILE A 62 8.21 -14.45 0.91
C ILE A 62 6.76 -14.86 0.68
N GLU A 63 6.22 -15.61 1.63
CA GLU A 63 4.80 -15.94 1.69
C GLU A 63 4.09 -15.01 2.68
N VAL A 64 2.97 -14.42 2.24
CA VAL A 64 2.22 -13.41 2.97
C VAL A 64 0.84 -13.95 3.32
N TYR A 65 0.55 -14.00 4.61
CA TYR A 65 -0.74 -14.36 5.21
C TYR A 65 -1.50 -13.12 5.66
N LEU A 66 -2.77 -13.28 6.06
CA LEU A 66 -3.58 -12.18 6.57
C LEU A 66 -2.91 -11.45 7.75
N ASP A 67 -2.19 -12.21 8.58
CA ASP A 67 -1.52 -11.71 9.77
C ASP A 67 -0.06 -11.28 9.53
N GLY A 68 0.40 -11.23 8.27
CA GLY A 68 1.75 -10.78 7.90
C GLY A 68 2.59 -11.82 7.16
N VAL A 69 3.90 -11.60 7.10
CA VAL A 69 4.86 -12.47 6.40
C VAL A 69 5.16 -13.74 7.21
N MET A 70 5.12 -14.92 6.59
CA MET A 70 5.40 -16.19 7.29
C MET A 70 6.80 -16.16 7.95
N GLY A 71 6.83 -16.47 9.25
CA GLY A 71 8.06 -16.52 10.04
C GLY A 71 8.72 -15.15 10.27
N ASP A 72 8.01 -14.04 10.03
CA ASP A 72 8.45 -12.72 10.45
C ASP A 72 8.02 -12.41 11.88
N TYR A 73 8.88 -11.74 12.63
CA TYR A 73 8.66 -11.35 14.01
C TYR A 73 7.41 -10.50 14.18
N HIS A 74 7.07 -9.63 13.23
CA HIS A 74 5.91 -8.74 13.34
C HIS A 74 4.61 -9.41 12.88
N SER A 75 4.66 -10.66 12.44
CA SER A 75 3.47 -11.40 12.05
C SER A 75 2.69 -11.93 13.25
N GLY A 76 1.39 -12.04 13.06
CA GLY A 76 0.41 -12.47 14.07
C GLY A 76 -0.70 -11.44 14.25
N SER A 77 -1.81 -11.87 14.84
CA SER A 77 -3.03 -11.08 14.99
C SER A 77 -2.92 -9.92 16.00
N ILE A 78 -1.88 -9.88 16.83
CA ILE A 78 -1.68 -8.89 17.90
C ILE A 78 -0.47 -7.99 17.63
N ASP A 79 -0.65 -6.67 17.80
CA ASP A 79 0.42 -5.68 17.65
C ASP A 79 1.50 -5.83 18.74
N LYS A 80 2.71 -6.20 18.32
CA LYS A 80 3.88 -6.40 19.20
C LYS A 80 4.59 -5.09 19.56
N HIS A 81 4.25 -3.96 18.96
CA HIS A 81 4.79 -2.65 19.33
C HIS A 81 4.11 -2.07 20.58
N ARG A 82 2.90 -2.53 20.91
CA ARG A 82 2.21 -2.11 22.13
C ARG A 82 2.83 -2.81 23.34
N LYS A 83 3.67 -2.08 24.08
CA LYS A 83 4.35 -2.58 25.29
C LYS A 83 3.49 -2.56 26.56
N SER A 84 2.37 -1.83 26.56
CA SER A 84 1.50 -1.69 27.74
C SER A 84 0.01 -1.50 27.38
N GLY A 85 -0.86 -1.96 28.29
CA GLY A 85 -2.31 -2.00 28.14
C GLY A 85 -2.82 -3.17 27.29
N GLU A 86 -4.13 -3.19 27.02
CA GLU A 86 -4.79 -4.33 26.36
C GLU A 86 -4.17 -4.74 25.00
N PRO A 87 -4.15 -6.03 24.63
CA PRO A 87 -3.79 -6.43 23.28
C PRO A 87 -4.64 -5.70 22.22
N LYS A 88 -4.03 -5.25 21.11
CA LYS A 88 -4.72 -4.66 19.97
C LYS A 88 -4.50 -5.48 18.70
N PRO A 89 -5.45 -5.49 17.75
CA PRO A 89 -5.24 -6.07 16.43
C PRO A 89 -3.98 -5.51 15.76
N ASN A 90 -3.27 -6.36 15.04
CA ASN A 90 -2.05 -5.97 14.33
C ASN A 90 -2.35 -5.17 13.06
N ASP A 91 -2.42 -3.85 13.18
CA ASP A 91 -2.56 -2.95 12.04
C ASP A 91 -1.24 -2.72 11.29
N ARG A 92 -0.13 -3.33 11.71
CA ARG A 92 1.23 -3.04 11.24
C ARG A 92 1.95 -4.30 10.74
N ALA A 93 1.19 -5.31 10.32
CA ALA A 93 1.70 -6.63 9.94
C ALA A 93 2.70 -6.58 8.77
N ILE A 94 2.54 -5.61 7.85
CA ILE A 94 3.46 -5.38 6.74
C ILE A 94 4.07 -3.99 6.84
N SER A 95 5.38 -3.89 6.61
CA SER A 95 6.12 -2.63 6.43
C SER A 95 6.69 -2.51 5.02
N ILE A 96 6.57 -1.33 4.42
CA ILE A 96 7.00 -1.05 3.04
C ILE A 96 7.78 0.25 3.01
N VAL A 97 8.92 0.24 2.32
CA VAL A 97 9.84 1.37 2.18
C VAL A 97 10.18 1.58 0.70
N ALA A 98 10.31 2.83 0.29
CA ALA A 98 10.77 3.18 -1.05
C ALA A 98 12.30 3.22 -1.12
N LYS A 99 12.87 2.64 -2.17
CA LYS A 99 14.31 2.65 -2.46
C LYS A 99 14.81 4.08 -2.66
N GLU A 100 13.98 4.94 -3.23
CA GLU A 100 14.25 6.36 -3.39
C GLU A 100 14.57 7.05 -2.04
N VAL A 101 13.96 6.58 -0.95
CA VAL A 101 14.23 7.09 0.41
C VAL A 101 15.54 6.53 0.94
N THR A 102 15.77 5.21 0.82
CA THR A 102 17.01 4.60 1.32
C THR A 102 18.23 5.15 0.60
N ASP A 103 18.15 5.36 -0.70
CA ASP A 103 19.22 5.93 -1.51
C ASP A 103 19.49 7.39 -1.10
N SER A 104 18.45 8.24 -1.06
CA SER A 104 18.58 9.66 -0.70
C SER A 104 19.13 9.85 0.72
N VAL A 105 18.66 9.06 1.69
CA VAL A 105 19.12 9.14 3.08
C VAL A 105 20.52 8.55 3.23
N GLY A 106 20.82 7.44 2.56
CA GLY A 106 22.14 6.82 2.57
C GLY A 106 23.21 7.76 2.00
N GLU A 107 22.90 8.43 0.88
CA GLU A 107 23.77 9.44 0.28
C GLU A 107 23.98 10.63 1.23
N THR A 108 22.90 11.19 1.79
CA THR A 108 22.97 12.36 2.68
C THR A 108 23.80 12.09 3.94
N LEU A 109 23.67 10.89 4.50
CA LEU A 109 24.35 10.50 5.73
C LEU A 109 25.69 9.78 5.48
N GLN A 110 26.03 9.53 4.21
CA GLN A 110 27.20 8.76 3.80
C GLN A 110 27.25 7.37 4.47
N VAL A 111 26.10 6.67 4.50
CA VAL A 111 25.96 5.31 5.03
C VAL A 111 25.30 4.40 4.01
N GLU A 112 25.67 3.12 4.03
CA GLU A 112 25.02 2.11 3.20
C GLU A 112 23.75 1.59 3.88
N LEU A 113 22.60 1.77 3.23
CA LEU A 113 21.32 1.21 3.67
C LEU A 113 20.92 0.05 2.75
N ALA A 114 21.47 -1.13 3.02
CA ALA A 114 21.10 -2.37 2.33
C ALA A 114 19.62 -2.72 2.52
N PRO A 115 19.00 -3.53 1.64
CA PRO A 115 17.60 -3.93 1.82
C PRO A 115 17.37 -4.65 3.15
N GLY A 116 16.29 -4.27 3.83
CA GLY A 116 15.94 -4.71 5.19
C GLY A 116 16.57 -3.86 6.30
N SER A 117 17.46 -2.92 5.99
CA SER A 117 18.10 -2.03 6.98
C SER A 117 17.09 -1.25 7.82
N LEU A 118 15.97 -0.82 7.22
CA LEU A 118 14.94 -0.05 7.94
C LEU A 118 13.87 -0.94 8.58
N GLY A 119 14.05 -2.27 8.54
CA GLY A 119 13.12 -3.26 9.07
C GLY A 119 11.87 -3.46 8.21
N GLU A 120 11.95 -3.13 6.93
CA GLU A 120 10.87 -3.30 5.96
C GLU A 120 10.71 -4.75 5.52
N ASN A 121 9.48 -5.17 5.23
CA ASN A 121 9.23 -6.42 4.52
C ASN A 121 9.38 -6.24 3.01
N PHE A 122 9.04 -5.08 2.49
CA PHE A 122 9.12 -4.77 1.07
C PHE A 122 9.91 -3.49 0.86
N LEU A 123 11.00 -3.61 0.09
CA LEU A 123 11.66 -2.47 -0.53
C LEU A 123 11.12 -2.35 -1.96
N VAL A 124 10.52 -1.21 -2.29
CA VAL A 124 9.91 -0.96 -3.60
C VAL A 124 10.56 0.24 -4.28
N GLU A 125 10.47 0.33 -5.60
CA GLU A 125 10.98 1.47 -6.37
C GLU A 125 9.99 1.92 -7.44
N GLY A 126 10.14 3.16 -7.91
CA GLY A 126 9.32 3.74 -8.99
C GLY A 126 8.02 4.37 -8.50
N LEU A 127 7.89 4.60 -7.19
CA LEU A 127 6.66 5.10 -6.56
C LEU A 127 6.85 6.46 -5.88
N GLY A 128 8.08 6.97 -5.81
CA GLY A 128 8.43 8.10 -4.95
C GLY A 128 8.55 7.68 -3.49
N ASP A 129 8.52 8.64 -2.56
CA ASP A 129 8.84 8.40 -1.14
C ASP A 129 7.69 7.80 -0.29
N LEU A 130 6.54 7.52 -0.91
CA LEU A 130 5.32 6.99 -0.29
C LEU A 130 4.71 7.90 0.80
N SER A 131 5.25 9.10 1.05
CA SER A 131 4.78 10.03 2.10
C SER A 131 3.35 10.51 1.85
N ASP A 132 2.91 10.49 0.60
CA ASP A 132 1.58 10.89 0.19
C ASP A 132 0.51 9.82 0.48
N LEU A 133 0.89 8.58 0.79
CA LEU A 133 -0.05 7.48 1.07
C LEU A 133 -0.77 7.67 2.41
N ALA A 134 -2.08 7.49 2.40
CA ALA A 134 -2.95 7.69 3.55
C ALA A 134 -3.66 6.38 3.95
N PRO A 135 -4.16 6.28 5.20
CA PRO A 135 -4.95 5.14 5.63
C PRO A 135 -6.13 4.87 4.68
N GLY A 136 -6.25 3.61 4.23
CA GLY A 136 -7.25 3.18 3.26
C GLY A 136 -6.78 3.18 1.79
N ASP A 137 -5.62 3.77 1.48
CA ASP A 137 -4.96 3.53 0.20
C ASP A 137 -4.54 2.05 0.10
N LEU A 138 -4.44 1.52 -1.12
CA LEU A 138 -3.99 0.16 -1.36
C LEU A 138 -2.66 0.15 -2.11
N ILE A 139 -1.83 -0.82 -1.76
CA ILE A 139 -0.63 -1.18 -2.51
C ILE A 139 -0.70 -2.65 -2.88
N LYS A 140 -0.63 -2.94 -4.18
CA LYS A 140 -0.58 -4.31 -4.71
C LYS A 140 0.87 -4.67 -4.94
N LEU A 141 1.27 -5.85 -4.47
CA LEU A 141 2.64 -6.34 -4.45
C LEU A 141 2.66 -7.68 -5.18
N GLY A 142 3.12 -7.67 -6.43
CA GLY A 142 3.09 -8.86 -7.27
C GLY A 142 1.68 -9.30 -7.69
N PRO A 143 1.49 -10.59 -7.98
CA PRO A 143 0.28 -11.07 -8.65
C PRO A 143 -0.96 -11.10 -7.75
N THR A 144 -0.79 -11.35 -6.44
CA THR A 144 -1.93 -11.57 -5.53
C THR A 144 -1.87 -10.70 -4.28
N VAL A 145 -0.68 -10.42 -3.74
CA VAL A 145 -0.58 -9.75 -2.44
C VAL A 145 -1.10 -8.31 -2.56
N SER A 146 -2.00 -7.93 -1.65
CA SER A 146 -2.46 -6.55 -1.53
C SER A 146 -2.50 -6.14 -0.09
N VAL A 147 -2.02 -4.92 0.18
CA VAL A 147 -1.95 -4.35 1.52
C VAL A 147 -2.78 -3.07 1.54
N VAL A 148 -3.64 -2.95 2.55
CA VAL A 148 -4.27 -1.68 2.88
C VAL A 148 -3.36 -0.90 3.81
N VAL A 149 -3.03 0.32 3.42
CA VAL A 149 -2.25 1.24 4.24
C VAL A 149 -3.06 1.57 5.49
N THR A 150 -2.44 1.43 6.65
CA THR A 150 -3.05 1.79 7.95
C THR A 150 -2.42 3.03 8.55
N ALA A 151 -1.14 3.30 8.28
CA ALA A 151 -0.42 4.47 8.75
C ALA A 151 0.89 4.71 8.01
N GLN A 152 1.38 5.95 8.09
CA GLN A 152 2.79 6.27 7.88
C GLN A 152 3.63 5.62 9.00
N ASN A 153 4.82 5.14 8.65
CA ASN A 153 5.68 4.43 9.58
C ASN A 153 6.64 5.40 10.28
N ALA A 154 6.37 5.79 11.53
CA ALA A 154 7.28 6.67 12.25
C ALA A 154 8.69 6.03 12.42
N PRO A 155 9.79 6.77 12.19
CA PRO A 155 11.12 6.28 12.54
C PRO A 155 11.31 6.22 14.06
N CYS A 156 12.04 5.22 14.54
CA CYS A 156 12.31 5.01 15.96
C CYS A 156 13.82 4.91 16.24
N SER A 157 14.19 4.99 17.51
CA SER A 157 15.58 4.93 17.96
C SER A 157 16.30 3.64 17.59
N THR A 158 15.59 2.54 17.33
CA THR A 158 16.21 1.28 16.86
C THR A 158 17.00 1.47 15.57
N LEU A 159 16.67 2.48 14.75
CA LEU A 159 17.39 2.77 13.50
C LEU A 159 18.75 3.43 13.72
N THR A 160 19.03 4.01 14.90
CA THR A 160 20.28 4.76 15.13
C THR A 160 21.54 3.89 15.07
N VAL A 161 21.38 2.56 15.02
CA VAL A 161 22.47 1.61 14.72
C VAL A 161 23.14 1.90 13.37
N HIS A 162 22.42 2.49 12.42
CA HIS A 162 22.94 2.84 11.10
C HIS A 162 23.62 4.20 11.08
N HIS A 163 23.04 5.20 11.74
CA HIS A 163 23.59 6.54 11.88
C HIS A 163 22.83 7.33 12.94
N SER A 164 23.51 8.18 13.72
CA SER A 164 22.88 8.99 14.78
C SER A 164 21.80 9.95 14.26
N GLY A 165 22.02 10.50 13.06
CA GLY A 165 21.09 11.41 12.38
C GLY A 165 19.95 10.76 11.59
N ILE A 166 19.87 9.42 11.53
CA ILE A 166 18.96 8.73 10.60
C ILE A 166 17.47 8.98 10.88
N VAL A 167 17.10 9.06 12.16
CA VAL A 167 15.70 9.29 12.57
C VAL A 167 15.20 10.62 12.05
N LYS A 168 16.04 11.67 12.09
CA LYS A 168 15.72 12.99 11.57
C LYS A 168 15.50 12.96 10.05
N HIS A 169 16.35 12.25 9.32
CA HIS A 169 16.30 12.21 7.85
C HIS A 169 15.17 11.32 7.31
N LEU A 170 14.66 10.38 8.11
CA LEU A 170 13.51 9.54 7.76
C LEU A 170 12.16 10.11 8.21
N ALA A 171 12.14 11.22 8.95
CA ALA A 171 10.90 11.81 9.45
C ALA A 171 9.93 12.13 8.30
N GLY A 172 8.70 11.61 8.38
CA GLY A 172 7.64 11.81 7.38
C GLY A 172 7.79 10.99 6.09
N LYS A 173 8.90 10.27 5.91
CA LYS A 173 9.17 9.52 4.67
C LYS A 173 9.82 8.15 4.88
N ARG A 174 9.84 7.62 6.10
CA ARG A 174 10.41 6.29 6.38
C ARG A 174 9.73 5.20 5.55
N GLY A 175 8.46 5.37 5.19
CA GLY A 175 7.64 4.38 4.51
C GLY A 175 6.30 4.21 5.21
N ILE A 176 5.58 3.15 4.86
CA ILE A 176 4.22 2.88 5.35
C ILE A 176 4.14 1.52 6.05
N VAL A 177 3.05 1.34 6.78
CA VAL A 177 2.62 0.03 7.30
C VAL A 177 1.19 -0.25 6.89
N GLY A 178 0.82 -1.54 6.92
CA GLY A 178 -0.52 -1.94 6.55
C GLY A 178 -0.92 -3.36 6.96
N ARG A 179 -2.19 -3.65 6.70
CA ARG A 179 -2.79 -4.99 6.85
C ARG A 179 -2.93 -5.67 5.49
N VAL A 180 -2.83 -6.99 5.49
CA VAL A 180 -2.98 -7.78 4.27
C VAL A 180 -4.47 -7.94 3.96
N LEU A 181 -4.85 -7.63 2.71
CA LEU A 181 -6.20 -7.89 2.18
C LEU A 181 -6.24 -9.18 1.35
N TYR A 182 -5.19 -9.40 0.56
CA TYR A 182 -5.04 -10.58 -0.28
C TYR A 182 -3.66 -11.20 -0.03
N VAL A 183 -3.66 -12.52 0.16
CA VAL A 183 -2.51 -13.34 0.54
C VAL A 183 -1.76 -13.84 -0.70
N GLY A 184 -0.59 -14.45 -0.48
CA GLY A 184 0.15 -15.19 -1.50
C GLY A 184 1.65 -14.92 -1.45
N PHE A 185 2.31 -15.12 -2.58
CA PHE A 185 3.76 -15.00 -2.71
C PHE A 185 4.16 -13.68 -3.34
N ALA A 186 5.29 -13.16 -2.91
CA ALA A 186 5.92 -11.97 -3.49
C ALA A 186 7.44 -12.13 -3.52
N LYS A 187 8.06 -11.66 -4.60
CA LYS A 187 9.51 -11.76 -4.83
C LYS A 187 10.09 -10.52 -5.50
N PRO A 188 11.42 -10.35 -5.48
CA PRO A 188 12.08 -9.27 -6.23
C PRO A 188 11.72 -9.32 -7.71
N GLY A 189 11.53 -8.15 -8.31
CA GLY A 189 11.10 -7.97 -9.71
C GLY A 189 9.59 -7.94 -9.91
N ASP A 190 8.80 -8.38 -8.94
CA ASP A 190 7.35 -8.31 -9.02
C ASP A 190 6.85 -6.87 -9.14
N ARG A 191 5.77 -6.69 -9.90
CA ARG A 191 5.19 -5.37 -10.16
C ARG A 191 4.46 -4.83 -8.94
N VAL A 192 4.53 -3.52 -8.73
CA VAL A 192 3.84 -2.83 -7.63
C VAL A 192 2.88 -1.79 -8.20
N GLU A 193 1.67 -1.71 -7.63
CA GLU A 193 0.68 -0.68 -7.98
C GLU A 193 0.18 0.04 -6.73
N VAL A 194 0.10 1.38 -6.80
CA VAL A 194 -0.63 2.18 -5.82
C VAL A 194 -2.04 2.46 -6.35
N VAL A 195 -3.03 2.21 -5.51
CA VAL A 195 -4.43 2.58 -5.74
C VAL A 195 -4.87 3.50 -4.61
N LYS A 196 -5.01 4.78 -4.93
CA LYS A 196 -5.53 5.78 -4.00
C LYS A 196 -7.01 5.53 -3.72
N LYS A 197 -7.42 5.69 -2.47
CA LYS A 197 -8.85 5.73 -2.14
C LYS A 197 -9.48 6.93 -2.85
N ALA A 198 -10.65 6.73 -3.45
CA ALA A 198 -11.44 7.83 -3.98
C ALA A 198 -11.83 8.78 -2.84
N VAL A 199 -11.43 10.05 -2.94
CA VAL A 199 -11.91 11.10 -2.05
C VAL A 199 -13.25 11.57 -2.62
N ALA A 200 -14.32 11.52 -1.82
CA ALA A 200 -15.57 12.16 -2.20
C ALA A 200 -15.30 13.67 -2.35
N ALA A 201 -15.63 14.25 -3.50
CA ALA A 201 -15.57 15.69 -3.68
C ALA A 201 -16.52 16.34 -2.65
N GLN A 202 -15.98 17.28 -1.86
CA GLN A 202 -16.78 18.13 -0.97
C GLN A 202 -17.41 19.26 -1.78
#